data_AF-A0A9P5BYH1-F1
#
_entry.id   AF-A0A9P5BYH1-F1
#
_cell.length_a   1.000
_cell.length_b   1.000
_cell.length_c   1.000
_cell.angle_alpha   90.00
_cell.angle_beta   90.00
_cell.angle_gamma   90.00
#
_symmetry.space_group_name_H-M   'P 1'
#
loop_
_entity.id
_entity.type
_entity.pdbx_description
1 polymer ?
#
loop_
_entity_poly.entity_id
_entity_poly.type
_entity_poly.pdbx_seq_one_letter_code
_entity_poly.pdbx_strand_id
1 'polypeptide(L)'
;MTAQDRHEGSDINGRPAPKRQSRRPTKFMFIDSSNGGVNAKPDRTVRSFVMKSARNRKTWSTRPRSPKEEDFIDAQPSEELPDDSTVRYQPTFAGDPWTLQDIRKDSLWDNHAPASPASSRTGSIFSSHGGNYTCESPSSSHTSPLPVVEYNHAAHVFDFPRTVVTQRPDLSLRSPSPFDCLSVRLDPHARQLLHQFVVGSASRLIPVDLHSFSSVAATDWIAKCIQSPNGASYIYAALTASARGAGLNSEAYKWRAITEVNKSLSDPRTRIDDTTIATVLMLLAMEESDLADPRRQGNDRECSLSANNAHLNGLRTMIRQRGGLASLDSNRCLQVFILMHSTAQCITTFRRPYALLFGPTGEIEDYAAGFHPDSRHPAISIPFQRLYSDILLPKVIESIDLFISDLANWYETGRNPYALDPFELQKHACLLTYRLFDWYQTGEDCEMAGNIGRDPLDQSICLAHLIFLVMATEPLAPSLGSRLAKVVLKLRQALQRVPLSDWAPSPAAFLWTLTMGGLAAKDLPRTPHVRPSELAFFVQYSQLAFPSKDNSRLASAQDLLQQVQRCPWIPSVLDARARRLWAQMGLCMPDIVDLYESSSEEEGPLVDNEHALGQSTTARFFPSMKAGSKKSSPR
;
A
#
# COMPACT_ATOMS: atom_id res chain seq x y z
N MET A 1 52.43 21.98 -48.55
CA MET A 1 52.99 21.46 -49.82
C MET A 1 52.14 20.28 -50.24
N THR A 2 51.32 20.50 -51.28
CA THR A 2 50.91 19.59 -52.38
C THR A 2 50.94 18.08 -52.18
N ALA A 3 50.03 17.26 -52.71
CA ALA A 3 48.69 17.33 -53.32
C ALA A 3 48.56 15.96 -54.04
N GLN A 4 47.43 15.25 -53.92
CA GLN A 4 46.73 14.74 -55.11
C GLN A 4 45.37 14.11 -54.80
N ASP A 5 44.39 14.73 -55.45
CA ASP A 5 43.05 14.35 -55.85
C ASP A 5 42.70 12.86 -55.93
N ARG A 6 41.45 12.56 -55.55
CA ARG A 6 40.48 11.96 -56.48
C ARG A 6 39.03 12.26 -56.03
N HIS A 7 38.34 12.99 -56.89
CA HIS A 7 36.89 13.12 -56.95
C HIS A 7 36.28 11.84 -57.56
N GLU A 8 35.19 11.34 -56.97
CA GLU A 8 34.08 10.72 -57.70
C GLU A 8 32.80 10.95 -56.90
N GLY A 9 31.81 11.56 -57.57
CA GLY A 9 30.50 11.88 -57.01
C GLY A 9 29.49 10.76 -57.24
N SER A 10 28.50 10.68 -56.37
CA SER A 10 27.24 9.98 -56.65
C SER A 10 26.12 10.66 -55.87
N ASP A 11 25.25 11.34 -56.64
CA ASP A 11 23.99 11.91 -56.20
C ASP A 11 22.97 10.79 -55.96
N ILE A 12 22.46 10.66 -54.73
CA ILE A 12 21.23 9.92 -54.45
C ILE A 12 20.31 10.78 -53.57
N ASN A 13 19.25 11.28 -54.21
CA ASN A 13 18.11 11.95 -53.61
C ASN A 13 17.36 11.03 -52.63
N GLY A 14 17.58 11.22 -51.33
CA GLY A 14 16.77 10.62 -50.26
C GLY A 14 15.77 11.63 -49.69
N ARG A 15 14.47 11.44 -49.93
CA ARG A 15 13.38 12.14 -49.22
C ARG A 15 13.46 11.82 -47.72
N PRO A 16 13.47 12.81 -46.80
CA PRO A 16 13.44 12.52 -45.38
C PRO A 16 12.02 12.07 -44.95
N ALA A 17 11.97 10.95 -44.24
CA ALA A 17 10.77 10.48 -43.54
C ALA A 17 10.30 11.51 -42.50
N PRO A 18 8.97 11.63 -42.24
CA PRO A 18 8.46 12.63 -41.31
C PRO A 18 8.94 12.35 -39.88
N LYS A 19 9.67 13.32 -39.32
CA LYS A 19 10.05 13.35 -37.90
C LYS A 19 8.77 13.21 -37.04
N ARG A 20 8.63 12.09 -36.34
CA ARG A 20 7.69 11.95 -35.21
C ARG A 20 8.05 13.02 -34.18
N GLN A 21 7.27 14.11 -34.14
CA GLN A 21 7.32 15.07 -33.06
C GLN A 21 6.89 14.35 -31.78
N SER A 22 7.82 14.20 -30.84
CA SER A 22 7.50 13.75 -29.49
C SER A 22 6.53 14.77 -28.87
N ARG A 23 5.33 14.28 -28.50
CA ARG A 23 4.37 15.08 -27.74
C ARG A 23 5.00 15.41 -26.40
N ARG A 24 5.23 16.70 -26.14
CA ARG A 24 5.62 17.17 -24.82
C ARG A 24 4.45 16.91 -23.85
N PRO A 25 4.72 16.39 -22.63
CA PRO A 25 3.70 16.16 -21.63
C PRO A 25 3.05 17.50 -21.23
N THR A 26 1.73 17.52 -21.20
CA THR A 26 0.92 18.65 -20.74
C THR A 26 1.09 18.82 -19.24
N LYS A 27 1.73 19.92 -18.82
CA LYS A 27 1.83 20.37 -17.43
C LYS A 27 0.45 20.80 -16.93
N PHE A 28 -0.07 20.14 -15.90
CA PHE A 28 -1.25 20.62 -15.17
C PHE A 28 -0.89 21.91 -14.43
N MET A 29 -1.72 22.94 -14.58
CA MET A 29 -1.62 24.22 -13.85
C MET A 29 -2.82 24.36 -12.93
N PHE A 30 -2.56 24.70 -11.66
CA PHE A 30 -3.59 25.17 -10.75
C PHE A 30 -4.00 26.59 -11.18
N ILE A 31 -5.31 26.81 -11.31
CA ILE A 31 -5.85 28.16 -11.51
C ILE A 31 -5.88 28.83 -10.15
N ASP A 32 -4.85 29.64 -9.89
CA ASP A 32 -4.88 30.56 -8.77
C ASP A 32 -5.94 31.64 -9.07
N SER A 33 -7.04 31.60 -8.32
CA SER A 33 -8.14 32.57 -8.46
C SER A 33 -7.86 33.87 -7.71
N SER A 34 -6.71 34.00 -7.04
CA SER A 34 -6.40 35.14 -6.17
C SER A 34 -5.86 36.37 -6.92
N ASN A 35 -5.47 36.24 -8.20
CA ASN A 35 -5.04 37.38 -9.02
C ASN A 35 -6.09 37.71 -10.09
N GLY A 36 -6.89 38.73 -9.78
CA GLY A 36 -8.08 39.16 -10.51
C GLY A 36 -7.89 39.45 -12.00
N GLY A 37 -8.94 39.10 -12.75
CA GLY A 37 -9.12 39.46 -14.15
C GLY A 37 -10.46 38.96 -14.66
N VAL A 38 -11.54 39.65 -14.31
CA VAL A 38 -12.85 39.49 -14.95
C VAL A 38 -12.66 39.82 -16.43
N ASN A 39 -12.55 38.79 -17.28
CA ASN A 39 -12.24 38.79 -18.74
C ASN A 39 -10.88 38.22 -19.18
N ALA A 40 -10.18 37.43 -18.37
CA ALA A 40 -9.13 36.57 -18.90
C ALA A 40 -9.76 35.45 -19.78
N LYS A 41 -9.69 35.62 -21.11
CA LYS A 41 -10.07 34.58 -22.08
C LYS A 41 -9.34 33.27 -21.71
N PRO A 42 -10.05 32.16 -21.43
CA PRO A 42 -9.39 30.91 -21.04
C PRO A 42 -8.45 30.45 -22.16
N ASP A 43 -7.29 29.94 -21.75
CA ASP A 43 -6.22 29.48 -22.64
C ASP A 43 -6.77 28.50 -23.70
N ARG A 44 -6.20 28.55 -24.91
CA ARG A 44 -6.62 27.75 -26.07
C ARG A 44 -6.61 26.25 -25.76
N THR A 45 -5.71 25.83 -24.87
CA THR A 45 -5.57 24.45 -24.38
C THR A 45 -6.72 24.03 -23.47
N VAL A 46 -7.16 24.93 -22.58
CA VAL A 46 -8.33 24.70 -21.72
C VAL A 46 -9.61 24.67 -22.55
N ARG A 47 -9.72 25.58 -23.53
CA ARG A 47 -10.85 25.62 -24.46
C ARG A 47 -10.93 24.35 -25.32
N SER A 48 -9.80 23.83 -25.80
CA SER A 48 -9.79 22.60 -26.60
C SER A 48 -10.11 21.37 -25.75
N PHE A 49 -9.68 21.32 -24.49
CA PHE A 49 -9.99 20.23 -23.56
C PHE A 49 -11.48 20.19 -23.19
N VAL A 50 -12.06 21.35 -22.81
CA VAL A 50 -13.50 21.46 -22.49
C VAL A 50 -14.35 21.14 -23.72
N MET A 51 -13.98 21.65 -24.91
CA MET A 51 -14.70 21.34 -26.16
C MET A 51 -14.57 19.88 -26.59
N LYS A 52 -13.45 19.21 -26.29
CA LYS A 52 -13.28 17.78 -26.56
C LYS A 52 -14.13 16.92 -25.62
N SER A 53 -14.21 17.29 -24.35
CA SER A 53 -15.11 16.67 -23.36
C SER A 53 -16.58 16.87 -23.73
N ALA A 54 -16.96 18.07 -24.17
CA ALA A 54 -18.32 18.37 -24.65
C ALA A 54 -18.68 17.60 -25.93
N ARG A 55 -17.76 17.45 -26.88
CA ARG A 55 -17.95 16.65 -28.11
C ARG A 55 -18.08 15.15 -27.83
N ASN A 56 -17.37 14.63 -26.83
CA ASN A 56 -17.47 13.23 -26.44
C ASN A 56 -18.78 12.89 -25.70
N ARG A 57 -19.45 13.90 -25.12
CA ARG A 57 -20.71 13.72 -24.37
C ARG A 57 -21.99 13.92 -25.19
N LYS A 58 -21.92 14.50 -26.39
CA LYS A 58 -23.05 14.60 -27.33
C LYS A 58 -22.62 14.08 -28.71
N THR A 59 -23.12 12.92 -29.12
CA THR A 59 -23.00 12.42 -30.49
C THR A 59 -23.81 13.31 -31.44
N TRP A 60 -23.20 14.37 -31.96
CA TRP A 60 -23.79 15.12 -33.05
C TRP A 60 -23.67 14.28 -34.33
N SER A 61 -24.78 13.71 -34.80
CA SER A 61 -24.83 13.01 -36.07
C SER A 61 -24.88 14.04 -37.21
N THR A 62 -23.82 14.11 -38.02
CA THR A 62 -23.80 14.85 -39.29
C THR A 62 -23.55 13.89 -40.46
N ARG A 63 -24.28 12.78 -40.54
CA ARG A 63 -24.31 11.97 -41.77
C ARG A 63 -25.69 12.05 -42.43
N PRO A 64 -25.78 12.52 -43.69
CA PRO A 64 -26.97 12.36 -44.50
C PRO A 64 -27.21 10.86 -44.76
N ARG A 65 -28.46 10.42 -44.61
CA ARG A 65 -28.91 9.06 -44.94
C ARG A 65 -28.80 8.83 -46.45
N SER A 66 -28.11 7.77 -46.85
CA SER A 66 -28.30 7.12 -48.16
C SER A 66 -29.07 5.80 -48.00
N PRO A 67 -29.82 5.35 -49.02
CA PRO A 67 -30.76 4.24 -48.90
C PRO A 67 -30.12 2.87 -49.10
N LYS A 68 -30.87 1.87 -48.60
CA LYS A 68 -30.64 0.43 -48.60
C LYS A 68 -30.39 -0.19 -49.98
N GLU A 69 -29.59 -1.24 -50.00
CA GLU A 69 -29.72 -2.34 -50.97
C GLU A 69 -29.40 -3.68 -50.28
N GLU A 70 -30.19 -4.70 -50.63
CA GLU A 70 -30.33 -6.04 -50.04
C GLU A 70 -29.45 -7.09 -50.73
N ASP A 71 -29.20 -8.17 -49.97
CA ASP A 71 -28.93 -9.57 -50.31
C ASP A 71 -27.80 -9.97 -51.28
N PHE A 72 -26.96 -10.92 -50.85
CA PHE A 72 -26.82 -12.23 -51.51
C PHE A 72 -26.08 -13.27 -50.63
N ILE A 73 -26.36 -14.54 -50.94
CA ILE A 73 -26.23 -15.80 -50.19
C ILE A 73 -24.92 -16.57 -50.51
N ASP A 74 -24.54 -17.45 -49.56
CA ASP A 74 -23.68 -18.67 -49.61
C ASP A 74 -22.19 -18.61 -50.04
N ALA A 75 -21.32 -19.17 -49.17
CA ALA A 75 -20.81 -20.55 -49.33
C ALA A 75 -19.74 -20.88 -48.28
N GLN A 76 -19.87 -22.05 -47.64
CA GLN A 76 -18.81 -22.80 -46.94
C GLN A 76 -17.84 -23.45 -47.96
N PRO A 77 -16.57 -23.74 -47.62
CA PRO A 77 -16.27 -25.09 -47.10
C PRO A 77 -15.05 -25.26 -46.14
N SER A 78 -15.13 -26.37 -45.39
CA SER A 78 -14.13 -27.38 -44.96
C SER A 78 -12.75 -27.07 -44.36
N GLU A 79 -12.54 -27.74 -43.21
CA GLU A 79 -11.42 -28.61 -42.79
C GLU A 79 -10.03 -28.43 -43.42
N GLU A 80 -9.00 -28.30 -42.57
CA GLU A 80 -7.82 -29.20 -42.55
C GLU A 80 -6.90 -28.91 -41.34
N LEU A 81 -6.66 -29.95 -40.53
CA LEU A 81 -5.48 -30.17 -39.67
C LEU A 81 -4.37 -30.78 -40.56
N PRO A 82 -3.06 -30.56 -40.34
CA PRO A 82 -2.29 -31.23 -39.27
C PRO A 82 -1.10 -30.33 -38.80
N ASP A 83 -0.03 -30.69 -38.08
CA ASP A 83 0.53 -31.94 -37.60
C ASP A 83 1.52 -31.64 -36.46
N ASP A 84 1.89 -32.70 -35.78
CA ASP A 84 2.75 -32.88 -34.62
C ASP A 84 4.24 -32.55 -34.89
N SER A 85 4.93 -31.93 -33.93
CA SER A 85 6.41 -31.98 -33.87
C SER A 85 6.93 -31.90 -32.44
N THR A 86 7.07 -33.09 -31.85
CA THR A 86 7.93 -33.38 -30.70
C THR A 86 9.38 -32.97 -30.96
N VAL A 87 9.88 -31.96 -30.24
CA VAL A 87 11.32 -31.68 -30.11
C VAL A 87 11.78 -32.08 -28.71
N ARG A 88 12.58 -33.14 -28.69
CA ARG A 88 13.26 -33.74 -27.53
C ARG A 88 14.54 -32.95 -27.24
N TYR A 89 14.59 -32.21 -26.14
CA TYR A 89 15.83 -31.59 -25.63
C TYR A 89 16.41 -32.42 -24.48
N GLN A 90 17.63 -32.93 -24.67
CA GLN A 90 18.52 -33.39 -23.59
C GLN A 90 19.31 -32.19 -23.05
N PRO A 91 19.56 -32.08 -21.73
CA PRO A 91 20.44 -31.06 -21.18
C PRO A 91 21.85 -31.62 -20.98
N THR A 92 22.84 -30.99 -21.60
CA THR A 92 24.26 -31.19 -21.27
C THR A 92 24.65 -30.18 -20.20
N PHE A 93 24.97 -30.66 -19.01
CA PHE A 93 25.58 -29.92 -17.91
C PHE A 93 27.07 -29.67 -18.21
N ALA A 94 27.50 -28.40 -18.19
CA ALA A 94 28.83 -27.96 -17.73
C ALA A 94 28.87 -26.42 -17.79
N GLY A 95 29.04 -25.75 -16.65
CA GLY A 95 29.17 -24.30 -16.58
C GLY A 95 29.72 -23.84 -15.24
N ASP A 96 30.99 -23.45 -15.26
CA ASP A 96 31.82 -22.88 -14.20
C ASP A 96 31.29 -21.54 -13.61
N PRO A 97 31.86 -21.05 -12.49
CA PRO A 97 31.26 -20.04 -11.64
C PRO A 97 31.32 -18.62 -12.23
N TRP A 98 30.20 -17.92 -12.05
CA TRP A 98 29.91 -16.55 -12.47
C TRP A 98 31.00 -15.53 -12.10
N THR A 99 31.59 -14.92 -13.13
CA THR A 99 32.29 -13.64 -13.05
C THR A 99 31.28 -12.49 -13.06
N LEU A 100 31.41 -11.63 -12.05
CA LEU A 100 30.63 -10.42 -11.81
C LEU A 100 30.83 -9.43 -12.98
N GLN A 101 29.76 -9.10 -13.72
CA GLN A 101 29.74 -7.98 -14.66
C GLN A 101 28.90 -6.84 -14.09
N ASP A 102 29.54 -5.66 -14.06
CA ASP A 102 29.05 -4.38 -13.57
C ASP A 102 27.65 -4.01 -14.08
N ILE A 103 26.74 -3.75 -13.14
CA ILE A 103 25.45 -3.11 -13.41
C ILE A 103 25.63 -1.60 -13.20
N ARG A 104 25.57 -0.87 -14.32
CA ARG A 104 25.43 0.59 -14.38
C ARG A 104 24.27 1.06 -13.48
N LYS A 105 24.59 1.98 -12.56
CA LYS A 105 23.62 2.82 -11.83
C LYS A 105 23.08 3.90 -12.77
N ASP A 106 21.86 3.75 -13.26
CA ASP A 106 21.08 4.87 -13.79
C ASP A 106 20.14 5.38 -12.69
N SER A 107 20.63 6.33 -11.89
CA SER A 107 19.79 7.15 -11.01
C SER A 107 19.46 8.45 -11.73
N LEU A 108 18.21 8.60 -12.18
CA LEU A 108 17.70 9.89 -12.64
C LEU A 108 16.41 10.18 -11.86
N TRP A 109 16.28 11.44 -11.43
CA TRP A 109 15.18 12.08 -10.69
C TRP A 109 15.29 12.10 -9.15
N ASP A 110 16.26 12.85 -8.65
CA ASP A 110 16.12 13.60 -7.39
C ASP A 110 16.06 15.10 -7.71
N ASN A 111 14.90 15.71 -7.47
CA ASN A 111 14.78 17.17 -7.44
C ASN A 111 14.89 17.62 -5.99
N HIS A 112 16.06 18.15 -5.64
CA HIS A 112 16.30 18.85 -4.38
C HIS A 112 15.42 20.11 -4.28
N ALA A 113 14.73 20.27 -3.15
CA ALA A 113 14.30 21.59 -2.68
C ALA A 113 15.42 22.16 -1.80
N PRO A 114 15.86 23.41 -2.00
CA PRO A 114 16.94 23.98 -1.21
C PRO A 114 16.42 24.33 0.19
N ALA A 115 17.11 23.82 1.22
CA ALA A 115 17.05 24.37 2.56
C ALA A 115 17.61 25.80 2.53
N SER A 116 16.99 26.71 3.28
CA SER A 116 17.59 28.01 3.63
C SER A 116 17.66 28.16 5.14
N PRO A 117 18.67 28.90 5.64
CA PRO A 117 19.24 28.66 6.96
C PRO A 117 18.59 29.53 8.04
N ALA A 118 18.74 29.04 9.27
CA ALA A 118 18.48 29.79 10.49
C ALA A 118 19.34 31.07 10.53
N SER A 119 18.71 32.20 10.85
CA SER A 119 19.40 33.41 11.29
C SER A 119 18.69 33.97 12.51
N SER A 120 19.44 34.01 13.60
CA SER A 120 19.15 34.72 14.84
C SER A 120 19.29 36.23 14.63
N ARG A 121 18.32 37.04 15.09
CA ARG A 121 18.59 38.31 15.77
C ARG A 121 17.35 38.87 16.49
N THR A 122 17.57 39.03 17.79
CA THR A 122 17.00 39.96 18.76
C THR A 122 16.56 41.33 18.22
N GLY A 123 15.50 41.91 18.82
CA GLY A 123 15.34 43.37 18.94
C GLY A 123 13.95 43.97 18.66
N SER A 124 13.05 43.91 19.65
CA SER A 124 12.35 45.03 20.31
C SER A 124 11.69 46.23 19.56
N ILE A 125 10.57 46.67 20.17
CA ILE A 125 9.94 48.02 20.25
C ILE A 125 8.82 48.40 19.26
N PHE A 126 7.61 48.56 19.85
CA PHE A 126 6.49 49.49 19.60
C PHE A 126 6.50 50.35 18.31
N SER A 127 5.36 50.40 17.59
CA SER A 127 4.39 51.49 17.81
C SER A 127 3.08 51.27 17.01
N SER A 128 2.03 51.84 17.61
CA SER A 128 0.65 52.05 17.18
C SER A 128 0.46 53.04 16.02
N HIS A 129 -0.58 52.81 15.21
CA HIS A 129 -1.56 53.74 14.59
C HIS A 129 -2.08 53.05 13.32
N GLY A 130 -3.39 52.85 13.11
CA GLY A 130 -4.44 53.86 13.09
C GLY A 130 -4.79 54.11 11.62
N GLY A 131 -5.90 53.53 11.13
CA GLY A 131 -6.27 53.64 9.72
C GLY A 131 -7.60 52.97 9.40
N ASN A 132 -8.69 53.64 9.76
CA ASN A 132 -10.04 53.35 9.30
C ASN A 132 -10.13 53.47 7.78
N TYR A 133 -10.51 52.39 7.09
CA TYR A 133 -11.13 52.49 5.76
C TYR A 133 -12.31 51.53 5.68
N THR A 134 -13.48 52.12 5.90
CA THR A 134 -14.78 51.64 5.44
C THR A 134 -14.83 51.70 3.92
N CYS A 135 -14.98 50.55 3.26
CA CYS A 135 -15.44 50.46 1.89
C CYS A 135 -16.70 49.60 1.86
N GLU A 136 -17.85 50.28 1.85
CA GLU A 136 -19.12 49.75 1.39
C GLU A 136 -19.09 49.57 -0.13
N SER A 137 -19.65 48.45 -0.62
CA SER A 137 -20.36 48.29 -1.91
C SER A 137 -20.59 46.79 -2.20
N PRO A 138 -21.60 46.40 -3.01
CA PRO A 138 -23.02 46.62 -2.81
C PRO A 138 -23.80 45.28 -2.79
N SER A 139 -24.98 45.31 -2.17
CA SER A 139 -25.98 44.24 -2.19
C SER A 139 -26.45 43.94 -3.62
N SER A 140 -26.32 42.69 -4.08
CA SER A 140 -27.03 42.21 -5.28
C SER A 140 -28.09 41.19 -4.90
N SER A 141 -29.34 41.66 -4.96
CA SER A 141 -30.55 40.89 -4.82
C SER A 141 -30.89 40.30 -6.19
N HIS A 142 -30.75 38.99 -6.40
CA HIS A 142 -31.48 38.29 -7.45
C HIS A 142 -31.91 36.89 -7.00
N THR A 143 -33.18 36.86 -6.61
CA THR A 143 -34.20 35.84 -6.83
C THR A 143 -33.81 34.55 -7.59
N SER A 144 -34.09 33.44 -6.90
CA SER A 144 -34.35 32.10 -7.41
C SER A 144 -35.22 32.04 -8.68
N PRO A 145 -35.07 30.98 -9.48
CA PRO A 145 -36.24 30.11 -9.64
C PRO A 145 -35.93 28.59 -9.60
N LEU A 146 -36.69 27.89 -8.74
CA LEU A 146 -37.47 26.64 -8.92
C LEU A 146 -36.88 25.40 -9.67
N PRO A 147 -37.39 24.19 -9.37
CA PRO A 147 -36.60 22.97 -9.25
C PRO A 147 -36.48 22.20 -10.57
N VAL A 148 -35.33 21.54 -10.74
CA VAL A 148 -35.10 20.61 -11.84
C VAL A 148 -35.79 19.28 -11.56
N VAL A 149 -36.61 18.90 -12.53
CA VAL A 149 -37.42 17.68 -12.64
C VAL A 149 -36.58 16.41 -12.54
N GLU A 150 -37.02 15.48 -11.70
CA GLU A 150 -36.54 14.10 -11.59
C GLU A 150 -36.70 13.35 -12.92
N TYR A 151 -35.60 12.84 -13.46
CA TYR A 151 -35.64 11.83 -14.52
C TYR A 151 -35.79 10.44 -13.89
N ASN A 152 -37.00 9.92 -13.94
CA ASN A 152 -37.30 8.50 -13.71
C ASN A 152 -36.65 7.66 -14.82
N HIS A 153 -35.71 6.79 -14.47
CA HIS A 153 -35.33 5.66 -15.31
C HIS A 153 -35.80 4.36 -14.69
N ALA A 154 -36.40 3.55 -15.55
CA ALA A 154 -37.17 2.35 -15.25
C ALA A 154 -36.38 1.34 -14.42
N ALA A 155 -37.01 0.88 -13.33
CA ALA A 155 -36.57 -0.27 -12.56
C ALA A 155 -36.77 -1.54 -13.38
N HIS A 156 -35.66 -2.21 -13.73
CA HIS A 156 -35.69 -3.63 -14.07
C HIS A 156 -35.72 -4.41 -12.76
N VAL A 157 -36.88 -5.04 -12.50
CA VAL A 157 -37.14 -5.93 -11.37
C VAL A 157 -36.31 -7.20 -11.56
N PHE A 158 -35.37 -7.46 -10.64
CA PHE A 158 -34.81 -8.78 -10.41
C PHE A 158 -35.30 -9.26 -9.05
N ASP A 159 -36.23 -10.21 -9.06
CA ASP A 159 -36.73 -10.88 -7.87
C ASP A 159 -35.68 -11.85 -7.32
N PHE A 160 -35.26 -11.63 -6.08
CA PHE A 160 -34.63 -12.65 -5.23
C PHE A 160 -35.55 -12.94 -4.04
N PRO A 161 -35.63 -14.21 -3.58
CA PRO A 161 -36.64 -14.62 -2.62
C PRO A 161 -36.41 -13.98 -1.25
N ARG A 162 -37.37 -13.16 -0.81
CA ARG A 162 -37.49 -12.64 0.55
C ARG A 162 -37.88 -13.78 1.50
N THR A 163 -36.99 -14.18 2.39
CA THR A 163 -37.39 -14.84 3.65
C THR A 163 -38.04 -13.80 4.55
N VAL A 164 -39.36 -13.87 4.68
CA VAL A 164 -40.17 -13.02 5.55
C VAL A 164 -40.03 -13.52 6.98
N VAL A 165 -39.29 -12.77 7.81
CA VAL A 165 -39.37 -12.89 9.27
C VAL A 165 -40.56 -12.04 9.73
N THR A 166 -41.58 -12.70 10.27
CA THR A 166 -42.79 -12.12 10.82
C THR A 166 -42.48 -11.17 11.97
N GLN A 167 -42.65 -9.86 11.75
CA GLN A 167 -42.66 -8.85 12.82
C GLN A 167 -44.06 -8.75 13.43
N ARG A 168 -44.15 -8.88 14.76
CA ARG A 168 -45.33 -8.50 15.55
C ARG A 168 -45.46 -6.98 15.61
N PRO A 169 -46.68 -6.41 15.63
CA PRO A 169 -46.88 -4.98 15.73
C PRO A 169 -46.86 -4.57 17.21
N ASP A 170 -45.87 -3.77 17.61
CA ASP A 170 -45.97 -3.06 18.88
C ASP A 170 -45.50 -1.60 18.73
N LEU A 171 -46.28 -0.75 19.38
CA LEU A 171 -46.36 0.72 19.41
C LEU A 171 -45.10 1.52 18.97
N SER A 172 -45.17 2.10 17.77
CA SER A 172 -44.12 2.92 17.16
C SER A 172 -44.10 4.37 17.68
N LEU A 173 -43.31 4.61 18.73
CA LEU A 173 -42.50 5.84 18.77
C LEU A 173 -41.42 5.68 17.70
N ARG A 174 -41.59 6.35 16.55
CA ARG A 174 -40.61 6.36 15.44
C ARG A 174 -39.28 6.89 15.96
N SER A 175 -38.41 6.00 16.42
CA SER A 175 -36.98 6.29 16.46
C SER A 175 -36.56 6.62 15.02
N PRO A 176 -35.94 7.78 14.76
CA PRO A 176 -35.38 8.04 13.44
C PRO A 176 -34.40 6.93 13.09
N SER A 177 -34.39 6.52 11.81
CA SER A 177 -33.41 5.54 11.36
C SER A 177 -32.01 6.14 11.58
N PRO A 178 -31.00 5.36 11.98
CA PRO A 178 -29.66 5.87 12.31
C PRO A 178 -28.96 6.63 11.18
N PHE A 179 -29.51 6.61 9.96
CA PHE A 179 -29.02 7.33 8.78
C PHE A 179 -29.92 8.50 8.33
N ASP A 180 -30.90 8.91 9.13
CA ASP A 180 -31.83 9.99 8.76
C ASP A 180 -31.24 11.39 9.03
N CYS A 181 -30.15 11.48 9.80
CA CYS A 181 -29.45 12.72 10.16
C CYS A 181 -28.11 12.92 9.42
N LEU A 182 -27.90 12.24 8.29
CA LEU A 182 -26.66 12.34 7.53
C LEU A 182 -26.54 13.68 6.79
N SER A 183 -25.30 14.14 6.59
CA SER A 183 -24.97 15.29 5.75
C SER A 183 -25.32 15.09 4.27
N VAL A 184 -25.63 13.85 3.85
CA VAL A 184 -26.02 13.47 2.50
C VAL A 184 -27.29 12.63 2.54
N ARG A 185 -28.24 12.93 1.64
CA ARG A 185 -29.40 12.08 1.42
C ARG A 185 -29.00 10.82 0.67
N LEU A 186 -29.17 9.66 1.30
CA LEU A 186 -28.87 8.35 0.70
C LEU A 186 -30.15 7.67 0.22
N ASP A 187 -30.10 7.10 -0.99
CA ASP A 187 -31.09 6.14 -1.45
C ASP A 187 -30.95 4.78 -0.72
N PRO A 188 -31.94 3.87 -0.83
CA PRO A 188 -31.88 2.59 -0.14
C PRO A 188 -30.65 1.74 -0.48
N HIS A 189 -30.16 1.82 -1.72
CA HIS A 189 -29.00 1.06 -2.18
C HIS A 189 -27.70 1.60 -1.57
N ALA A 190 -27.49 2.92 -1.61
CA ALA A 190 -26.37 3.58 -0.96
C ALA A 190 -26.37 3.33 0.56
N ARG A 191 -27.55 3.34 1.21
CA ARG A 191 -27.65 2.98 2.64
C ARG A 191 -27.18 1.55 2.92
N GLN A 192 -27.53 0.60 2.04
CA GLN A 192 -27.06 -0.78 2.17
C GLN A 192 -25.53 -0.87 1.99
N LEU A 193 -24.96 -0.20 0.99
CA LEU A 193 -23.51 -0.15 0.77
C LEU A 193 -22.75 0.47 1.96
N LEU A 194 -23.30 1.55 2.53
CA LEU A 194 -22.71 2.19 3.71
C LEU A 194 -22.80 1.27 4.94
N HIS A 195 -23.94 0.64 5.17
CA HIS A 195 -24.08 -0.34 6.25
C HIS A 195 -23.08 -1.50 6.10
N GLN A 196 -22.91 -2.00 4.87
CA GLN A 196 -21.92 -3.02 4.54
C GLN A 196 -20.49 -2.54 4.81
N PHE A 197 -20.18 -1.27 4.51
CA PHE A 197 -18.87 -0.69 4.83
C PHE A 197 -18.61 -0.73 6.35
N VAL A 198 -19.56 -0.24 7.14
CA VAL A 198 -19.43 -0.15 8.60
C VAL A 198 -19.21 -1.53 9.20
N VAL A 199 -20.06 -2.51 8.83
CA VAL A 199 -19.99 -3.87 9.38
C VAL A 199 -18.74 -4.63 8.89
N GLY A 200 -18.37 -4.45 7.62
CA GLY A 200 -17.28 -5.21 7.00
C GLY A 200 -15.89 -4.66 7.30
N SER A 201 -15.73 -3.33 7.31
CA SER A 201 -14.43 -2.69 7.45
C SER A 201 -13.99 -2.60 8.92
N ALA A 202 -14.89 -2.25 9.85
CA ALA A 202 -14.53 -1.95 11.24
C ALA A 202 -13.74 -3.07 11.94
N SER A 203 -14.09 -4.33 11.71
CA SER A 203 -13.44 -5.48 12.36
C SER A 203 -12.07 -5.84 11.76
N ARG A 204 -11.62 -5.17 10.69
CA ARG A 204 -10.39 -5.51 9.94
C ARG A 204 -9.40 -4.36 9.84
N LEU A 205 -9.77 -3.18 10.34
CA LEU A 205 -8.94 -2.00 10.26
C LEU A 205 -7.65 -2.11 11.08
N ILE A 206 -7.62 -2.96 12.11
CA ILE A 206 -6.45 -3.19 12.97
C ILE A 206 -5.95 -4.65 12.83
N PRO A 207 -4.90 -4.88 12.02
CA PRO A 207 -4.39 -6.23 11.74
C PRO A 207 -3.96 -7.06 12.96
N VAL A 208 -3.43 -6.42 14.00
CA VAL A 208 -3.03 -7.10 15.25
C VAL A 208 -4.22 -7.52 16.11
N ASP A 209 -5.45 -7.13 15.78
CA ASP A 209 -6.64 -7.44 16.57
C ASP A 209 -7.36 -8.71 16.11
N LEU A 210 -6.76 -9.87 16.36
CA LEU A 210 -7.36 -11.16 15.98
C LEU A 210 -8.67 -11.47 16.71
N HIS A 211 -8.88 -10.83 17.86
CA HIS A 211 -10.05 -11.01 18.71
C HIS A 211 -11.15 -9.97 18.46
N SER A 212 -10.94 -9.06 17.51
CA SER A 212 -11.90 -8.02 17.11
C SER A 212 -12.35 -7.07 18.24
N PHE A 213 -11.53 -6.85 19.28
CA PHE A 213 -11.84 -5.90 20.36
C PHE A 213 -11.87 -4.44 19.90
N SER A 214 -11.05 -4.08 18.93
CA SER A 214 -10.99 -2.77 18.30
C SER A 214 -12.23 -2.44 17.45
N SER A 215 -13.06 -3.44 17.12
CA SER A 215 -14.23 -3.26 16.26
C SER A 215 -15.20 -2.20 16.78
N VAL A 216 -15.38 -2.09 18.09
CA VAL A 216 -16.25 -1.08 18.72
C VAL A 216 -15.69 0.32 18.52
N ALA A 217 -14.40 0.53 18.83
CA ALA A 217 -13.74 1.83 18.66
C ALA A 217 -13.61 2.22 17.18
N ALA A 218 -13.35 1.25 16.30
CA ALA A 218 -13.35 1.45 14.86
C ALA A 218 -14.74 1.84 14.34
N THR A 219 -15.79 1.19 14.84
CA THR A 219 -17.18 1.53 14.49
C THR A 219 -17.56 2.92 15.00
N ASP A 220 -17.17 3.28 16.22
CA ASP A 220 -17.39 4.61 16.78
C ASP A 220 -16.66 5.69 15.98
N TRP A 221 -15.42 5.44 15.55
CA TRP A 221 -14.68 6.34 14.67
C TRP A 221 -15.38 6.52 13.32
N ILE A 222 -15.80 5.43 12.66
CA ILE A 222 -16.57 5.50 11.41
C ILE A 222 -17.86 6.29 11.62
N ALA A 223 -18.58 6.04 12.72
CA ALA A 223 -19.80 6.76 13.07
C ALA A 223 -19.56 8.26 13.23
N LYS A 224 -18.49 8.66 13.94
CA LYS A 224 -18.07 10.06 14.09
C LYS A 224 -17.77 10.72 12.75
N CYS A 225 -17.07 10.02 11.83
CA CYS A 225 -16.80 10.54 10.49
C CYS A 225 -18.10 10.72 9.67
N ILE A 226 -19.03 9.78 9.76
CA ILE A 226 -20.31 9.82 9.04
C ILE A 226 -21.23 10.92 9.59
N GLN A 227 -21.29 11.08 10.91
CA GLN A 227 -22.14 12.05 11.60
C GLN A 227 -21.54 13.46 11.64
N SER A 228 -20.27 13.61 11.26
CA SER A 228 -19.62 14.91 11.14
C SER A 228 -20.43 15.85 10.24
N PRO A 229 -20.52 17.16 10.57
CA PRO A 229 -21.09 18.16 9.67
C PRO A 229 -20.41 18.17 8.29
N ASN A 230 -19.13 17.78 8.24
CA ASN A 230 -18.33 17.64 7.01
C ASN A 230 -18.26 16.20 6.49
N GLY A 231 -19.11 15.30 7.02
CA GLY A 231 -19.09 13.86 6.76
C GLY A 231 -19.44 13.44 5.33
N ALA A 232 -19.93 14.37 4.49
CA ALA A 232 -20.34 14.07 3.12
C ALA A 232 -19.19 13.47 2.29
N SER A 233 -17.99 14.03 2.43
CA SER A 233 -16.77 13.57 1.77
C SER A 233 -16.44 12.13 2.15
N TYR A 234 -16.48 11.82 3.45
CA TYR A 234 -16.20 10.49 4.00
C TYR A 234 -17.26 9.47 3.60
N ILE A 235 -18.55 9.83 3.68
CA ILE A 235 -19.66 8.96 3.26
C ILE A 235 -19.47 8.55 1.80
N TYR A 236 -19.16 9.48 0.89
CA TYR A 236 -18.94 9.14 -0.51
C TYR A 236 -17.68 8.30 -0.74
N ALA A 237 -16.60 8.49 0.03
CA ALA A 237 -15.43 7.62 -0.04
C ALA A 237 -15.76 6.20 0.46
N ALA A 238 -16.51 6.06 1.55
CA ALA A 238 -16.99 4.77 2.06
C ALA A 238 -17.91 4.06 1.07
N LEU A 239 -18.81 4.79 0.41
CA LEU A 239 -19.66 4.25 -0.67
C LEU A 239 -18.83 3.80 -1.87
N THR A 240 -17.78 4.55 -2.23
CA THR A 240 -16.85 4.16 -3.31
C THR A 240 -16.17 2.84 -2.97
N ALA A 241 -15.65 2.73 -1.75
CA ALA A 241 -15.01 1.53 -1.23
C ALA A 241 -15.96 0.31 -1.25
N SER A 242 -17.18 0.44 -0.71
CA SER A 242 -18.15 -0.65 -0.69
C SER A 242 -18.67 -1.03 -2.07
N ALA A 243 -18.98 -0.04 -2.93
CA ALA A 243 -19.41 -0.31 -4.30
C ALA A 243 -18.34 -1.11 -5.05
N ARG A 244 -17.06 -0.71 -4.90
CA ARG A 244 -15.92 -1.43 -5.47
C ARG A 244 -15.79 -2.84 -4.91
N GLY A 245 -15.88 -3.01 -3.59
CA GLY A 245 -15.83 -4.32 -2.94
C GLY A 245 -16.96 -5.27 -3.39
N ALA A 246 -18.10 -4.71 -3.80
CA ALA A 246 -19.24 -5.42 -4.37
C ALA A 246 -19.15 -5.62 -5.90
N GLY A 247 -18.08 -5.15 -6.56
CA GLY A 247 -17.94 -5.22 -8.03
C GLY A 247 -18.88 -4.29 -8.81
N LEU A 248 -19.39 -3.24 -8.17
CA LEU A 248 -20.28 -2.25 -8.76
C LEU A 248 -19.49 -1.03 -9.28
N ASN A 249 -20.11 -0.25 -10.17
CA ASN A 249 -19.51 0.99 -10.65
C ASN A 249 -19.45 2.05 -9.52
N SER A 250 -18.24 2.35 -9.04
CA SER A 250 -17.97 3.26 -7.93
C SER A 250 -17.61 4.70 -8.34
N GLU A 251 -17.42 4.96 -9.64
CA GLU A 251 -16.89 6.24 -10.14
C GLU A 251 -17.76 7.44 -9.74
N ALA A 252 -19.09 7.28 -9.77
CA ALA A 252 -19.99 8.37 -9.38
C ALA A 252 -19.81 8.79 -7.91
N TYR A 253 -19.61 7.84 -6.99
CA TYR A 253 -19.34 8.14 -5.60
C TYR A 253 -17.94 8.74 -5.42
N LYS A 254 -16.94 8.25 -6.15
CA LYS A 254 -15.57 8.77 -6.15
C LYS A 254 -15.54 10.26 -6.52
N TRP A 255 -16.21 10.64 -7.61
CA TRP A 255 -16.31 12.03 -8.05
C TRP A 255 -17.01 12.93 -7.03
N ARG A 256 -18.04 12.43 -6.34
CA ARG A 256 -18.71 13.18 -5.27
C ARG A 256 -17.81 13.36 -4.06
N ALA A 257 -17.05 12.32 -3.66
CA ALA A 257 -16.07 12.43 -2.58
C ALA A 257 -15.02 13.51 -2.88
N ILE A 258 -14.44 13.49 -4.08
CA ILE A 258 -13.44 14.50 -4.52
C ILE A 258 -14.04 15.90 -4.52
N THR A 259 -15.29 16.05 -4.98
CA THR A 259 -15.98 17.34 -5.02
C THR A 259 -16.18 17.90 -3.61
N GLU A 260 -16.63 17.08 -2.66
CA GLU A 260 -16.82 17.50 -1.26
C GLU A 260 -15.48 17.78 -0.57
N VAL A 261 -14.41 17.02 -0.85
CA VAL A 261 -13.05 17.34 -0.37
C VAL A 261 -12.63 18.72 -0.87
N ASN A 262 -12.77 19.02 -2.17
CA ASN A 262 -12.39 20.32 -2.72
C ASN A 262 -13.19 21.48 -2.11
N LYS A 263 -14.48 21.24 -1.80
CA LYS A 263 -15.30 22.19 -1.07
C LYS A 263 -14.76 22.42 0.35
N SER A 264 -14.42 21.36 1.08
CA SER A 264 -13.82 21.46 2.41
C SER A 264 -12.45 22.14 2.41
N LEU A 265 -11.66 21.94 1.35
CA LEU A 265 -10.36 22.61 1.19
C LEU A 265 -10.49 24.12 0.91
N SER A 266 -11.64 24.56 0.38
CA SER A 266 -11.91 25.97 0.09
C SER A 266 -12.24 26.79 1.35
N ASP A 267 -12.70 26.13 2.42
CA ASP A 267 -12.95 26.76 3.71
C ASP A 267 -11.75 26.56 4.67
N PRO A 268 -11.09 27.63 5.15
CA PRO A 268 -9.98 27.56 6.10
C PRO A 268 -10.27 26.78 7.38
N ARG A 269 -11.55 26.67 7.80
CA ARG A 269 -11.96 25.96 9.01
C ARG A 269 -12.04 24.45 8.80
N THR A 270 -12.40 24.01 7.61
CA THR A 270 -12.65 22.58 7.32
C THR A 270 -11.52 21.91 6.55
N ARG A 271 -10.56 22.68 6.01
CA ARG A 271 -9.47 22.17 5.17
C ARG A 271 -8.52 21.19 5.87
N ILE A 272 -8.44 21.24 7.20
CA ILE A 272 -7.62 20.32 8.03
C ILE A 272 -8.48 19.48 8.98
N ASP A 273 -9.80 19.41 8.77
CA ASP A 273 -10.70 18.59 9.58
C ASP A 273 -10.34 17.10 9.50
N ASP A 274 -10.49 16.36 10.61
CA ASP A 274 -10.16 14.92 10.66
C ASP A 274 -10.91 14.10 9.63
N THR A 275 -12.17 14.46 9.38
CA THR A 275 -13.03 13.79 8.40
C THR A 275 -12.49 13.99 6.99
N THR A 276 -12.03 15.21 6.68
CA THR A 276 -11.39 15.53 5.40
C THR A 276 -10.08 14.76 5.22
N ILE A 277 -9.23 14.73 6.27
CA ILE A 277 -7.96 13.99 6.26
C ILE A 277 -8.21 12.48 6.07
N ALA A 278 -9.15 11.92 6.82
CA ALA A 278 -9.55 10.51 6.71
C ALA A 278 -10.07 10.17 5.30
N THR A 279 -10.87 11.07 4.71
CA THR A 279 -11.39 10.89 3.35
C THR A 279 -10.26 10.83 2.32
N VAL A 280 -9.28 11.74 2.42
CA VAL A 280 -8.14 11.75 1.47
C VAL A 280 -7.25 10.52 1.67
N LEU A 281 -7.07 10.03 2.90
CA LEU A 281 -6.38 8.76 3.14
C LEU A 281 -7.12 7.59 2.47
N MET A 282 -8.46 7.53 2.57
CA MET A 282 -9.26 6.49 1.90
C MET A 282 -9.16 6.59 0.38
N LEU A 283 -9.24 7.80 -0.19
CA LEU A 283 -9.08 8.03 -1.63
C LEU A 283 -7.70 7.59 -2.11
N LEU A 284 -6.65 7.93 -1.36
CA LEU A 284 -5.29 7.48 -1.64
C LEU A 284 -5.18 5.95 -1.68
N ALA A 285 -5.69 5.28 -0.65
CA ALA A 285 -5.73 3.81 -0.59
C ALA A 285 -6.48 3.20 -1.78
N MET A 286 -7.58 3.82 -2.23
CA MET A 286 -8.33 3.36 -3.42
C MET A 286 -7.52 3.51 -4.72
N GLU A 287 -6.77 4.59 -4.90
CA GLU A 287 -5.90 4.73 -6.08
C GLU A 287 -4.77 3.70 -6.05
N GLU A 288 -4.18 3.41 -4.88
CA GLU A 288 -3.16 2.38 -4.76
C GLU A 288 -3.72 0.99 -5.09
N SER A 289 -4.93 0.69 -4.61
CA SER A 289 -5.67 -0.51 -4.97
C SER A 289 -5.93 -0.61 -6.48
N ASP A 290 -6.27 0.51 -7.14
CA ASP A 290 -6.45 0.58 -8.59
C ASP A 290 -5.16 0.29 -9.35
N LEU A 291 -4.03 0.80 -8.86
CA LEU A 291 -2.73 0.56 -9.47
C LEU A 291 -2.25 -0.88 -9.31
N ALA A 292 -2.70 -1.57 -8.26
CA ALA A 292 -2.42 -2.99 -8.05
C ALA A 292 -3.25 -3.92 -8.95
N ASP A 293 -4.29 -3.42 -9.65
CA ASP A 293 -5.09 -4.23 -10.58
C ASP A 293 -4.37 -4.38 -11.93
N PRO A 294 -3.92 -5.58 -12.33
CA PRO A 294 -3.21 -5.79 -13.59
C PRO A 294 -4.06 -5.47 -14.83
N ARG A 295 -5.39 -5.36 -14.68
CA ARG A 295 -6.30 -4.98 -15.76
C ARG A 295 -6.25 -3.49 -16.08
N ARG A 296 -5.77 -2.64 -15.16
CA ARG A 296 -5.61 -1.20 -15.42
C ARG A 296 -4.31 -0.97 -16.20
N GLN A 297 -4.45 -0.64 -17.48
CA GLN A 297 -3.32 -0.37 -18.39
C GLN A 297 -3.52 0.95 -19.14
N GLY A 298 -2.42 1.46 -19.72
CA GLY A 298 -2.44 2.67 -20.55
C GLY A 298 -2.87 3.92 -19.80
N ASN A 299 -3.76 4.70 -20.41
CA ASN A 299 -4.19 6.01 -19.88
C ASN A 299 -4.86 5.91 -18.51
N ASP A 300 -5.61 4.84 -18.23
CA ASP A 300 -6.30 4.67 -16.96
C ASP A 300 -5.29 4.52 -15.81
N ARG A 301 -4.18 3.80 -16.05
CA ARG A 301 -3.06 3.67 -15.10
C ARG A 301 -2.37 5.03 -14.88
N GLU A 302 -2.13 5.79 -15.95
CA GLU A 302 -1.52 7.14 -15.84
C GLU A 302 -2.42 8.11 -15.04
N CYS A 303 -3.74 8.07 -15.26
CA CYS A 303 -4.70 8.84 -14.48
C CYS A 303 -4.69 8.46 -13.00
N SER A 304 -4.72 7.16 -12.67
CA SER A 304 -4.62 6.68 -11.28
C SER A 304 -3.29 7.07 -10.62
N LEU A 305 -2.16 7.01 -11.34
CA LEU A 305 -0.88 7.49 -10.83
C LEU A 305 -0.91 9.00 -10.53
N SER A 306 -1.51 9.80 -11.41
CA SER A 306 -1.65 11.24 -11.20
C SER A 306 -2.54 11.54 -9.98
N ALA A 307 -3.68 10.85 -9.85
CA ALA A 307 -4.60 10.98 -8.73
C ALA A 307 -3.95 10.52 -7.41
N ASN A 308 -3.24 9.40 -7.41
CA ASN A 308 -2.50 8.89 -6.27
C ASN A 308 -1.49 9.94 -5.74
N ASN A 309 -0.68 10.50 -6.64
CA ASN A 309 0.28 11.55 -6.28
C ASN A 309 -0.40 12.81 -5.75
N ALA A 310 -1.53 13.21 -6.32
CA ALA A 310 -2.30 14.35 -5.85
C ALA A 310 -2.85 14.12 -4.43
N HIS A 311 -3.43 12.96 -4.16
CA HIS A 311 -3.94 12.61 -2.83
C HIS A 311 -2.82 12.47 -1.79
N LEU A 312 -1.69 11.84 -2.13
CA LEU A 312 -0.54 11.73 -1.23
C LEU A 312 0.04 13.11 -0.87
N ASN A 313 0.20 13.99 -1.85
CA ASN A 313 0.70 15.35 -1.60
C ASN A 313 -0.31 16.19 -0.82
N GLY A 314 -1.60 16.04 -1.10
CA GLY A 314 -2.68 16.66 -0.32
C GLY A 314 -2.65 16.21 1.14
N LEU A 315 -2.55 14.90 1.38
CA LEU A 315 -2.47 14.30 2.72
C LEU A 315 -1.25 14.82 3.50
N ARG A 316 -0.07 14.81 2.89
CA ARG A 316 1.16 15.38 3.47
C ARG A 316 0.99 16.84 3.86
N THR A 317 0.32 17.62 3.00
CA THR A 317 0.09 19.04 3.23
C THR A 317 -0.87 19.26 4.40
N MET A 318 -1.97 18.52 4.47
CA MET A 318 -2.93 18.62 5.58
C MET A 318 -2.31 18.21 6.91
N ILE A 319 -1.55 17.10 6.96
CA ILE A 319 -0.84 16.67 8.18
C ILE A 319 0.15 17.75 8.63
N ARG A 320 0.93 18.33 7.71
CA ARG A 320 1.86 19.42 8.03
C ARG A 320 1.14 20.66 8.54
N GLN A 321 0.07 21.08 7.87
CA GLN A 321 -0.71 22.25 8.26
C GLN A 321 -1.37 22.10 9.64
N ARG A 322 -1.67 20.86 10.05
CA ARG A 322 -2.22 20.59 11.37
C ARG A 322 -1.17 20.56 12.49
N GLY A 323 0.12 20.52 12.14
CA GLY A 323 1.23 20.48 13.10
C GLY A 323 1.93 19.12 13.19
N GLY A 324 1.74 18.23 12.21
CA GLY A 324 2.32 16.89 12.19
C GLY A 324 1.38 15.82 12.75
N LEU A 325 1.81 14.55 12.74
CA LEU A 325 0.94 13.44 13.09
C LEU A 325 0.53 13.43 14.59
N ALA A 326 1.38 13.97 15.47
CA ALA A 326 1.10 14.12 16.89
C ALA A 326 -0.12 15.04 17.17
N SER A 327 -0.43 15.98 16.27
CA SER A 327 -1.60 16.87 16.38
C SER A 327 -2.96 16.20 16.14
N LEU A 328 -2.95 14.89 15.84
CA LEU A 328 -4.15 14.04 15.70
C LEU A 328 -4.38 13.17 16.94
N ASP A 329 -3.82 13.55 18.10
CA ASP A 329 -3.97 12.85 19.39
C ASP A 329 -5.43 12.63 19.80
N SER A 330 -6.29 13.60 19.54
CA SER A 330 -7.75 13.52 19.73
C SER A 330 -8.45 12.50 18.83
N ASN A 331 -7.80 12.06 17.74
CA ASN A 331 -8.30 11.06 16.80
C ASN A 331 -7.28 9.95 16.56
N ARG A 332 -7.05 9.18 17.63
CA ARG A 332 -6.12 8.06 17.66
C ARG A 332 -6.31 7.04 16.54
N CYS A 333 -7.55 6.76 16.13
CA CYS A 333 -7.82 5.86 14.99
C CYS A 333 -7.19 6.39 13.70
N LEU A 334 -7.47 7.66 13.36
CA LEU A 334 -6.91 8.29 12.17
C LEU A 334 -5.38 8.37 12.24
N GLN A 335 -4.83 8.68 13.42
CA GLN A 335 -3.39 8.73 13.64
C GLN A 335 -2.72 7.37 13.33
N VAL A 336 -3.27 6.28 13.87
CA VAL A 336 -2.78 4.92 13.63
C VAL A 336 -2.94 4.50 12.16
N PHE A 337 -4.05 4.87 11.50
CA PHE A 337 -4.25 4.54 10.07
C PHE A 337 -3.26 5.26 9.15
N ILE A 338 -2.98 6.54 9.42
CA ILE A 338 -1.95 7.29 8.68
C ILE A 338 -0.58 6.66 8.94
N LEU A 339 -0.27 6.32 10.19
CA LEU A 339 1.01 5.71 10.55
C LEU A 339 1.19 4.35 9.84
N MET A 340 0.18 3.48 9.90
CA MET A 340 0.19 2.20 9.19
C MET A 340 0.40 2.35 7.67
N HIS A 341 -0.30 3.30 7.04
CA HIS A 341 -0.13 3.55 5.61
C HIS A 341 1.27 4.09 5.30
N SER A 342 1.77 5.03 6.10
CA SER A 342 3.10 5.63 5.95
C SER A 342 4.20 4.58 6.08
N THR A 343 4.09 3.70 7.07
CA THR A 343 5.02 2.58 7.28
C THR A 343 4.92 1.53 6.18
N ALA A 344 3.72 1.17 5.73
CA ALA A 344 3.55 0.25 4.60
C ALA A 344 4.20 0.81 3.32
N GLN A 345 3.98 2.09 3.01
CA GLN A 345 4.62 2.76 1.86
C GLN A 345 6.14 2.78 2.01
N CYS A 346 6.64 3.02 3.21
CA CYS A 346 8.06 3.01 3.52
C CYS A 346 8.69 1.66 3.18
N ILE A 347 8.09 0.55 3.62
CA ILE A 347 8.58 -0.81 3.34
C ILE A 347 8.51 -1.13 1.84
N THR A 348 7.37 -0.88 1.18
CA THR A 348 7.18 -1.22 -0.24
C THR A 348 8.11 -0.44 -1.15
N THR A 349 8.25 0.86 -0.90
CA THR A 349 9.05 1.75 -1.75
C THR A 349 10.50 1.80 -1.32
N PHE A 350 10.81 1.34 -0.11
CA PHE A 350 12.08 1.52 0.57
C PHE A 350 12.52 3.00 0.59
N ARG A 351 11.58 3.87 0.94
CA ARG A 351 11.78 5.33 1.07
C ARG A 351 11.37 5.78 2.47
N ARG A 352 11.89 6.91 2.93
CA ARG A 352 11.49 7.49 4.22
C ARG A 352 9.97 7.72 4.26
N PRO A 353 9.32 7.43 5.40
CA PRO A 353 7.89 7.64 5.57
C PRO A 353 7.52 9.12 5.41
N TYR A 354 6.31 9.37 4.93
CA TYR A 354 5.83 10.73 4.74
C TYR A 354 5.21 11.35 5.99
N ALA A 355 4.87 10.52 6.97
CA ALA A 355 4.33 10.92 8.26
C ALA A 355 5.00 10.08 9.36
N LEU A 356 5.43 10.78 10.41
CA LEU A 356 6.07 10.21 11.59
C LEU A 356 5.36 10.72 12.84
N LEU A 357 5.27 9.86 13.84
CA LEU A 357 4.75 10.19 15.14
C LEU A 357 5.94 10.38 16.10
N PHE A 358 6.15 11.62 16.49
CA PHE A 358 7.14 11.99 17.51
C PHE A 358 6.42 12.20 18.84
N GLY A 359 7.07 11.77 19.91
CA GLY A 359 6.66 12.07 21.27
C GLY A 359 6.92 13.54 21.62
N PRO A 360 6.55 13.96 22.85
CA PRO A 360 6.73 15.33 23.32
C PRO A 360 8.18 15.82 23.30
N THR A 361 9.15 14.91 23.40
CA THR A 361 10.59 15.19 23.34
C THR A 361 11.12 15.40 21.92
N GLY A 362 10.29 15.21 20.90
CA GLY A 362 10.71 15.19 19.50
C GLY A 362 11.37 13.87 19.07
N GLU A 363 11.47 12.90 19.98
CA GLU A 363 11.98 11.57 19.68
C GLU A 363 10.83 10.59 19.43
N ILE A 364 11.13 9.48 18.76
CA ILE A 364 10.16 8.40 18.61
C ILE A 364 10.03 7.68 19.93
N GLU A 365 8.79 7.48 20.33
CA GLU A 365 8.45 6.77 21.56
C GLU A 365 9.11 5.38 21.58
N ASP A 366 9.92 5.15 22.62
CA ASP A 366 10.56 3.87 22.84
C ASP A 366 9.58 2.94 23.56
N TYR A 367 9.30 1.77 22.97
CA TYR A 367 8.44 0.77 23.59
C TYR A 367 8.97 0.41 24.99
N ALA A 368 10.27 0.21 25.13
CA ALA A 368 10.89 -0.20 26.39
C ALA A 368 10.79 0.86 27.50
N ALA A 369 10.68 2.15 27.14
CA ALA A 369 10.65 3.24 28.13
C ALA A 369 9.34 3.28 28.94
N GLY A 370 8.26 2.68 28.43
CA GLY A 370 6.96 2.63 29.11
C GLY A 370 6.80 1.48 30.11
N PHE A 371 7.72 0.50 30.13
CA PHE A 371 7.59 -0.70 30.95
C PHE A 371 8.57 -0.72 32.12
N HIS A 372 8.08 -1.09 33.29
CA HIS A 372 8.93 -1.30 34.46
C HIS A 372 9.73 -2.61 34.32
N PRO A 373 11.04 -2.60 34.62
CA PRO A 373 11.96 -3.72 34.40
C PRO A 373 11.78 -4.92 35.35
N ASP A 374 10.70 -4.97 36.14
CA ASP A 374 10.45 -6.06 37.09
C ASP A 374 9.97 -7.36 36.43
N SER A 375 9.57 -7.31 35.15
CA SER A 375 9.25 -8.50 34.37
C SER A 375 10.53 -9.15 33.83
N ARG A 376 10.89 -10.30 34.41
CA ARG A 376 11.89 -11.23 33.88
C ARG A 376 11.41 -11.79 32.54
N HIS A 377 11.50 -11.01 31.47
CA HIS A 377 11.27 -11.51 30.14
C HIS A 377 12.45 -12.42 29.75
N PRO A 378 12.18 -13.62 29.21
CA PRO A 378 13.24 -14.44 28.67
C PRO A 378 13.95 -13.62 27.58
N ALA A 379 15.29 -13.55 27.65
CA ALA A 379 16.07 -12.79 26.69
C ALA A 379 16.06 -13.51 25.33
N ILE A 380 15.03 -13.26 24.53
CA ILE A 380 14.82 -13.81 23.19
C ILE A 380 15.94 -13.34 22.22
N SER A 381 16.71 -12.32 22.58
CA SER A 381 17.87 -11.84 21.80
C SER A 381 19.24 -12.40 22.16
N ILE A 382 19.36 -13.38 23.07
CA ILE A 382 20.68 -14.00 23.38
C ILE A 382 21.43 -14.45 22.12
N PRO A 383 20.78 -15.05 21.09
CA PRO A 383 21.48 -15.44 19.87
C PRO A 383 22.12 -14.27 19.10
N PHE A 384 21.54 -13.07 19.14
CA PHE A 384 22.04 -11.94 18.38
C PHE A 384 23.06 -11.09 19.16
N GLN A 385 23.01 -11.08 20.49
CA GLN A 385 23.96 -10.36 21.35
C GLN A 385 25.43 -10.69 21.06
N ARG A 386 25.71 -11.88 20.52
CA ARG A 386 27.06 -12.33 20.16
C ARG A 386 27.52 -11.89 18.77
N LEU A 387 26.64 -11.31 17.97
CA LEU A 387 26.88 -10.94 16.57
C LEU A 387 27.02 -9.43 16.36
N TYR A 388 26.44 -8.61 17.24
CA TYR A 388 26.40 -7.16 17.02
C TYR A 388 27.76 -6.50 17.12
N SER A 389 28.03 -5.64 16.13
CA SER A 389 29.13 -4.67 16.18
C SER A 389 28.63 -3.26 16.53
N ASP A 390 27.38 -2.94 16.21
CA ASP A 390 26.73 -1.66 16.49
C ASP A 390 26.07 -1.58 17.90
N ILE A 391 26.03 -0.38 18.50
CA ILE A 391 25.47 -0.15 19.85
C ILE A 391 23.98 0.22 19.82
N LEU A 392 23.47 0.72 18.69
CA LEU A 392 22.10 1.22 18.57
C LEU A 392 21.12 0.15 18.10
N LEU A 393 21.52 -0.71 17.15
CA LEU A 393 20.69 -1.80 16.67
C LEU A 393 20.22 -2.75 17.80
N PRO A 394 21.08 -3.17 18.75
CA PRO A 394 20.66 -4.02 19.87
C PRO A 394 19.53 -3.40 20.69
N LYS A 395 19.55 -2.08 20.95
CA LYS A 395 18.51 -1.39 21.73
C LYS A 395 17.15 -1.42 21.04
N VAL A 396 17.14 -1.27 19.70
CA VAL A 396 15.90 -1.39 18.92
C VAL A 396 15.38 -2.82 18.99
N ILE A 397 16.27 -3.82 18.93
CA ILE A 397 15.90 -5.24 18.97
C ILE A 397 15.42 -5.67 20.37
N GLU A 398 16.02 -5.16 21.44
CA GLU A 398 15.50 -5.35 22.81
C GLU A 398 14.06 -4.83 22.95
N SER A 399 13.76 -3.68 22.33
CA SER A 399 12.40 -3.13 22.30
C SER A 399 11.43 -4.02 21.50
N ILE A 400 11.93 -4.65 20.43
CA ILE A 400 11.15 -5.60 19.63
C ILE A 400 10.87 -6.88 20.43
N ASP A 401 11.84 -7.43 21.15
CA ASP A 401 11.63 -8.63 21.97
C ASP A 401 10.51 -8.46 22.98
N LEU A 402 10.51 -7.32 23.69
CA LEU A 402 9.46 -6.97 24.65
C LEU A 402 8.11 -6.90 23.94
N PHE A 403 8.04 -6.17 22.83
CA PHE A 403 6.81 -6.04 22.04
C PHE A 403 6.28 -7.39 21.54
N ILE A 404 7.16 -8.29 21.13
CA ILE A 404 6.79 -9.61 20.59
C ILE A 404 6.30 -10.54 21.68
N SER A 405 6.90 -10.48 22.88
CA SER A 405 6.36 -11.19 24.05
C SER A 405 4.92 -10.76 24.33
N ASP A 406 4.65 -9.45 24.30
CA ASP A 406 3.31 -8.92 24.54
C ASP A 406 2.33 -9.26 23.41
N LEU A 407 2.79 -9.18 22.16
CA LEU A 407 1.99 -9.52 20.98
C LEU A 407 1.63 -11.01 20.93
N ALA A 408 2.58 -11.90 21.26
CA ALA A 408 2.34 -13.33 21.34
C ALA A 408 1.27 -13.65 22.40
N ASN A 409 1.42 -13.08 23.60
CA ASN A 409 0.43 -13.25 24.66
C ASN A 409 -0.95 -12.67 24.28
N TRP A 410 -0.97 -11.54 23.56
CA TRP A 410 -2.20 -10.97 23.01
C TRP A 410 -2.91 -11.94 22.05
N TYR A 411 -2.17 -12.55 21.12
CA TYR A 411 -2.75 -13.53 20.19
C TYR A 411 -3.28 -14.78 20.89
N GLU A 412 -2.59 -15.27 21.92
CA GLU A 412 -3.01 -16.46 22.66
C GLU A 412 -4.24 -16.23 23.55
N THR A 413 -4.26 -15.12 24.29
CA THR A 413 -5.23 -14.92 25.38
C THR A 413 -6.29 -13.88 25.09
N GLY A 414 -6.06 -13.01 24.10
CA GLY A 414 -6.88 -11.81 23.85
C GLY A 414 -6.85 -10.81 25.00
N ARG A 415 -5.91 -10.97 25.94
CA ARG A 415 -5.72 -10.07 27.09
C ARG A 415 -4.26 -9.67 27.13
N ASN A 416 -4.00 -8.38 27.33
CA ASN A 416 -2.64 -7.91 27.59
C ASN A 416 -2.48 -7.68 29.11
N PRO A 417 -1.42 -8.23 29.76
CA PRO A 417 -1.14 -7.98 31.17
C PRO A 417 -0.96 -6.50 31.50
N TYR A 418 -0.56 -5.67 30.53
CA TYR A 418 -0.27 -4.25 30.67
C TYR A 418 -1.36 -3.32 30.12
N ALA A 419 -2.57 -3.85 29.88
CA ALA A 419 -3.73 -3.08 29.39
C ALA A 419 -3.54 -2.36 28.04
N LEU A 420 -2.50 -2.71 27.26
CA LEU A 420 -2.38 -2.21 25.89
C LEU A 420 -3.55 -2.73 25.05
N ASP A 421 -4.30 -1.80 24.48
CA ASP A 421 -5.33 -2.13 23.50
C ASP A 421 -4.71 -2.37 22.10
N PRO A 422 -5.49 -2.89 21.13
CA PRO A 422 -4.95 -3.22 19.82
C PRO A 422 -4.43 -2.02 19.01
N PHE A 423 -4.94 -0.81 19.25
CA PHE A 423 -4.45 0.39 18.56
C PHE A 423 -3.06 0.78 19.07
N GLU A 424 -2.77 0.61 20.37
CA GLU A 424 -1.43 0.86 20.91
C GLU A 424 -0.44 -0.16 20.37
N LEU A 425 -0.82 -1.45 20.36
CA LEU A 425 0.01 -2.50 19.77
C LEU A 425 0.34 -2.20 18.30
N GLN A 426 -0.68 -1.78 17.52
CA GLN A 426 -0.49 -1.42 16.12
C GLN A 426 0.36 -0.16 15.94
N LYS A 427 0.20 0.85 16.81
CA LYS A 427 1.04 2.06 16.84
C LYS A 427 2.51 1.67 17.05
N HIS A 428 2.80 0.93 18.12
CA HIS A 428 4.17 0.55 18.47
C HIS A 428 4.81 -0.37 17.43
N ALA A 429 4.05 -1.28 16.82
CA ALA A 429 4.50 -2.05 15.66
C ALA A 429 5.05 -1.14 14.55
N CYS A 430 4.31 -0.08 14.20
CA CYS A 430 4.74 0.86 13.16
C CYS A 430 5.96 1.70 13.57
N LEU A 431 6.06 2.09 14.84
CA LEU A 431 7.21 2.83 15.37
C LEU A 431 8.50 1.98 15.38
N LEU A 432 8.41 0.72 15.82
CA LEU A 432 9.54 -0.22 15.82
C LEU A 432 10.01 -0.52 14.39
N THR A 433 9.06 -0.74 13.49
CA THR A 433 9.34 -0.91 12.06
C THR A 433 10.09 0.30 11.50
N TYR A 434 9.66 1.52 11.87
CA TYR A 434 10.35 2.73 11.47
C TYR A 434 11.77 2.84 12.07
N ARG A 435 11.97 2.53 13.36
CA ARG A 435 13.29 2.58 13.99
C ARG A 435 14.30 1.68 13.29
N LEU A 436 13.89 0.45 12.92
CA LEU A 436 14.73 -0.43 12.09
C LEU A 436 15.05 0.18 10.73
N PHE A 437 14.02 0.70 10.04
CA PHE A 437 14.18 1.31 8.74
C PHE A 437 15.12 2.52 8.78
N ASP A 438 14.95 3.42 9.74
CA ASP A 438 15.75 4.63 9.91
C ASP A 438 17.20 4.31 10.25
N TRP A 439 17.44 3.31 11.12
CA TRP A 439 18.78 2.81 11.42
C TRP A 439 19.46 2.31 10.13
N TYR A 440 18.75 1.53 9.31
CA TYR A 440 19.28 0.98 8.06
C TYR A 440 19.55 2.08 7.04
N GLN A 441 18.58 2.96 6.80
CA GLN A 441 18.66 4.04 5.80
C GLN A 441 19.76 5.04 6.14
N THR A 442 19.94 5.37 7.42
CA THR A 442 21.06 6.22 7.87
C THR A 442 22.40 5.62 7.48
N GLY A 443 22.52 4.29 7.54
CA GLY A 443 23.68 3.56 7.07
C GLY A 443 23.97 3.71 5.59
N GLU A 444 22.95 3.57 4.75
CA GLU A 444 23.08 3.74 3.30
C GLU A 444 23.40 5.21 2.94
N ASP A 445 22.78 6.16 3.63
CA ASP A 445 23.01 7.60 3.42
C ASP A 445 24.48 7.95 3.78
N CYS A 446 25.03 7.35 4.85
CA CYS A 446 26.45 7.49 5.21
C CYS A 446 27.38 6.92 4.12
N GLU A 447 27.08 5.71 3.61
CA GLU A 447 27.86 5.06 2.55
C GLU A 447 27.84 5.88 1.25
N MET A 448 26.67 6.41 0.86
CA MET A 448 26.54 7.28 -0.31
C MET A 448 27.30 8.61 -0.16
N ALA A 449 27.43 9.12 1.06
CA ALA A 449 28.23 10.29 1.38
C ALA A 449 29.75 9.98 1.43
N GLY A 450 30.18 8.76 1.14
CA GLY A 450 31.57 8.32 1.19
C GLY A 450 32.09 7.99 2.58
N ASN A 451 31.22 7.94 3.60
CA ASN A 451 31.57 7.49 4.94
C ASN A 451 31.47 5.97 5.03
N ILE A 452 31.98 5.40 6.13
CA ILE A 452 31.84 3.98 6.43
C ILE A 452 30.34 3.68 6.63
N GLY A 453 29.79 2.81 5.77
CA GLY A 453 28.42 2.32 5.88
C GLY A 453 28.25 1.39 7.08
N ARG A 454 27.03 0.87 7.28
CA ARG A 454 26.77 -0.13 8.33
C ARG A 454 27.37 -1.48 7.95
N ASP A 455 27.76 -2.24 8.97
CA ASP A 455 28.26 -3.59 8.78
C ASP A 455 27.22 -4.49 8.09
N PRO A 456 27.59 -5.30 7.08
CA PRO A 456 26.64 -6.14 6.36
C PRO A 456 25.93 -7.21 7.22
N LEU A 457 26.54 -7.67 8.31
CA LEU A 457 25.92 -8.60 9.27
C LEU A 457 24.80 -7.90 10.02
N ASP A 458 25.08 -6.71 10.58
CA ASP A 458 24.08 -5.89 11.27
C ASP A 458 22.93 -5.49 10.32
N GLN A 459 23.25 -5.17 9.06
CA GLN A 459 22.25 -4.92 8.01
C GLN A 459 21.35 -6.15 7.77
N SER A 460 21.92 -7.34 7.70
CA SER A 460 21.17 -8.59 7.50
C SER A 460 20.22 -8.85 8.66
N ILE A 461 20.69 -8.67 9.90
CA ILE A 461 19.87 -8.82 11.11
C ILE A 461 18.73 -7.79 11.11
N CYS A 462 19.01 -6.52 10.83
CA CYS A 462 18.01 -5.45 10.78
C CYS A 462 16.90 -5.74 9.75
N LEU A 463 17.27 -6.13 8.52
CA LEU A 463 16.30 -6.41 7.45
C LEU A 463 15.46 -7.66 7.76
N ALA A 464 16.03 -8.68 8.40
CA ALA A 464 15.26 -9.84 8.84
C ALA A 464 14.27 -9.51 9.97
N HIS A 465 14.63 -8.63 10.91
CA HIS A 465 13.69 -8.10 11.91
C HIS A 465 12.59 -7.26 11.28
N LEU A 466 12.91 -6.49 10.23
CA LEU A 466 11.91 -5.73 9.48
C LEU A 466 10.88 -6.66 8.81
N ILE A 467 11.35 -7.73 8.16
CA ILE A 467 10.47 -8.77 7.60
C ILE A 467 9.61 -9.40 8.70
N PHE A 468 10.24 -9.81 9.79
CA PHE A 468 9.58 -10.47 10.89
C PHE A 468 8.47 -9.61 11.51
N LEU A 469 8.72 -8.32 11.78
CA LEU A 469 7.70 -7.41 12.32
C LEU A 469 6.48 -7.29 11.40
N VAL A 470 6.69 -7.18 10.09
CA VAL A 470 5.60 -7.12 9.11
C VAL A 470 4.77 -8.42 9.14
N MET A 471 5.42 -9.58 9.22
CA MET A 471 4.74 -10.86 9.30
C MET A 471 3.99 -11.05 10.63
N ALA A 472 4.62 -10.66 11.75
CA ALA A 472 4.07 -10.80 13.09
C ALA A 472 2.84 -9.91 13.30
N THR A 473 2.81 -8.73 12.68
CA THR A 473 1.74 -7.74 12.85
C THR A 473 0.62 -7.87 11.83
N GLU A 474 0.80 -8.73 10.83
CA GLU A 474 -0.22 -9.03 9.81
C GLU A 474 -0.39 -10.54 9.63
N PRO A 475 -0.76 -11.27 10.69
CA PRO A 475 -0.75 -12.73 10.69
C PRO A 475 -1.79 -13.32 9.72
N LEU A 476 -2.86 -12.58 9.40
CA LEU A 476 -3.91 -13.01 8.46
C LEU A 476 -3.68 -12.54 7.02
N ALA A 477 -2.57 -11.84 6.72
CA ALA A 477 -2.27 -11.44 5.34
C ALA A 477 -1.95 -12.68 4.49
N PRO A 478 -2.66 -12.88 3.35
CA PRO A 478 -2.48 -14.07 2.51
C PRO A 478 -1.16 -14.05 1.74
N SER A 479 -0.64 -12.86 1.39
CA SER A 479 0.66 -12.70 0.73
C SER A 479 1.31 -11.38 1.14
N LEU A 480 2.61 -11.44 1.47
CA LEU A 480 3.42 -10.27 1.83
C LEU A 480 4.63 -10.08 0.91
N GLY A 481 4.88 -11.02 -0.02
CA GLY A 481 6.09 -11.06 -0.84
C GLY A 481 6.30 -9.80 -1.68
N SER A 482 5.29 -9.38 -2.46
CA SER A 482 5.37 -8.16 -3.28
C SER A 482 5.74 -6.92 -2.44
N ARG A 483 5.23 -6.82 -1.21
CA ARG A 483 5.49 -5.72 -0.28
C ARG A 483 6.90 -5.75 0.26
N LEU A 484 7.39 -6.94 0.56
CA LEU A 484 8.72 -7.16 1.11
C LEU A 484 9.79 -7.28 0.02
N ALA A 485 9.45 -7.22 -1.27
CA ALA A 485 10.36 -7.45 -2.39
C ALA A 485 11.68 -6.67 -2.30
N LYS A 486 11.62 -5.37 -2.00
CA LYS A 486 12.83 -4.54 -1.85
C LYS A 486 13.63 -4.91 -0.60
N VAL A 487 12.96 -5.24 0.50
CA VAL A 487 13.60 -5.67 1.75
C VAL A 487 14.31 -7.00 1.56
N VAL A 488 13.66 -7.96 0.90
CA VAL A 488 14.22 -9.27 0.54
C VAL A 488 15.45 -9.11 -0.36
N LEU A 489 15.37 -8.26 -1.39
CA LEU A 489 16.49 -8.00 -2.29
C LEU A 489 17.69 -7.41 -1.53
N LYS A 490 17.45 -6.45 -0.64
CA LYS A 490 18.50 -5.86 0.22
C LYS A 490 19.05 -6.88 1.21
N LEU A 491 18.21 -7.75 1.77
CA LEU A 491 18.65 -8.81 2.69
C LEU A 491 19.57 -9.79 1.95
N ARG A 492 19.22 -10.19 0.73
CA ARG A 492 20.09 -11.00 -0.12
C ARG A 492 21.44 -10.31 -0.36
N GLN A 493 21.44 -9.03 -0.72
CA GLN A 493 22.66 -8.26 -0.97
C GLN A 493 23.53 -8.11 0.29
N ALA A 494 22.92 -7.97 1.46
CA ALA A 494 23.63 -7.94 2.73
C ALA A 494 24.26 -9.31 3.03
N LEU A 495 23.48 -10.39 2.97
CA LEU A 495 23.95 -11.77 3.19
C LEU A 495 25.09 -12.18 2.25
N GLN A 496 25.05 -11.76 0.99
CA GLN A 496 26.13 -12.03 0.02
C GLN A 496 27.47 -11.37 0.38
N ARG A 497 27.45 -10.31 1.20
CA ARG A 497 28.65 -9.61 1.67
C ARG A 497 29.15 -10.13 3.03
N VAL A 498 28.40 -11.01 3.70
CA VAL A 498 28.77 -11.57 5.00
C VAL A 498 29.41 -12.94 4.83
N PRO A 499 30.67 -13.15 5.24
CA PRO A 499 31.28 -14.47 5.32
C PRO A 499 30.48 -15.41 6.24
N LEU A 500 30.38 -16.70 5.89
CA LEU A 500 29.71 -17.69 6.73
C LEU A 500 30.36 -17.85 8.11
N SER A 501 31.67 -17.58 8.22
CA SER A 501 32.40 -17.60 9.50
C SER A 501 31.83 -16.64 10.53
N ASP A 502 31.27 -15.52 10.07
CA ASP A 502 30.81 -14.43 10.95
C ASP A 502 29.49 -14.81 11.63
N TRP A 503 28.77 -15.78 11.05
CA TRP A 503 27.58 -16.39 11.64
C TRP A 503 27.88 -17.56 12.59
N ALA A 504 29.12 -18.06 12.63
CA ALA A 504 29.52 -19.19 13.47
C ALA A 504 29.23 -19.00 14.98
N PRO A 505 29.33 -17.80 15.57
CA PRO A 505 28.97 -17.58 16.98
C PRO A 505 27.49 -17.83 17.30
N SER A 506 26.62 -17.78 16.28
CA SER A 506 25.17 -17.96 16.46
C SER A 506 24.48 -18.55 15.21
N PRO A 507 24.57 -19.89 15.03
CA PRO A 507 23.89 -20.58 13.93
C PRO A 507 22.36 -20.45 13.99
N ALA A 508 21.79 -20.28 15.18
CA ALA A 508 20.35 -20.07 15.38
C ALA A 508 19.87 -18.74 14.80
N ALA A 509 20.59 -17.64 15.09
CA ALA A 509 20.31 -16.33 14.50
C ALA A 509 20.42 -16.36 12.97
N PHE A 510 21.39 -17.11 12.46
CA PHE A 510 21.56 -17.26 11.02
C PHE A 510 20.41 -18.04 10.37
N LEU A 511 20.05 -19.21 10.91
CA LEU A 511 18.91 -19.99 10.45
C LEU A 511 17.61 -19.18 10.49
N TRP A 512 17.41 -18.41 11.56
CA TRP A 512 16.26 -17.50 11.69
C TRP A 512 16.26 -16.42 10.60
N THR A 513 17.41 -15.79 10.33
CA THR A 513 17.58 -14.78 9.28
C THR A 513 17.24 -15.32 7.90
N LEU A 514 17.73 -16.53 7.57
CA LEU A 514 17.42 -17.21 6.31
C LEU A 514 15.95 -17.62 6.22
N THR A 515 15.35 -18.03 7.35
CA THR A 515 13.92 -18.38 7.42
C THR A 515 13.06 -17.15 7.14
N MET A 516 13.35 -16.00 7.74
CA MET A 516 12.60 -14.75 7.47
C MET A 516 12.73 -14.34 6.00
N GLY A 517 13.94 -14.35 5.45
CA GLY A 517 14.18 -14.05 4.04
C GLY A 517 13.46 -15.00 3.09
N GLY A 518 13.50 -16.31 3.36
CA GLY A 518 12.81 -17.33 2.59
C GLY A 518 11.29 -17.21 2.66
N LEU A 519 10.73 -16.94 3.84
CA LEU A 519 9.29 -16.73 4.02
C LEU A 519 8.80 -15.52 3.21
N ALA A 520 9.52 -14.39 3.29
CA ALA A 520 9.19 -13.21 2.52
C ALA A 520 9.42 -13.39 1.01
N ALA A 521 10.37 -14.25 0.62
CA ALA A 521 10.67 -14.52 -0.78
C ALA A 521 9.69 -15.51 -1.44
N LYS A 522 9.01 -16.35 -0.65
CA LYS A 522 8.09 -17.39 -1.14
C LYS A 522 6.98 -16.82 -2.02
N ASP A 523 6.39 -15.70 -1.60
CA ASP A 523 5.24 -15.08 -2.27
C ASP A 523 5.65 -14.02 -3.32
N LEU A 524 6.94 -13.98 -3.70
CA LEU A 524 7.38 -13.05 -4.74
C LEU A 524 6.94 -13.53 -6.12
N PRO A 525 6.39 -12.63 -6.96
CA PRO A 525 6.01 -13.00 -8.32
C PRO A 525 7.24 -13.48 -9.08
N ARG A 526 7.14 -14.66 -9.72
CA ARG A 526 8.18 -15.16 -10.62
C ARG A 526 8.19 -14.29 -11.87
N THR A 527 9.25 -13.52 -12.07
CA THR A 527 9.43 -12.83 -13.34
C THR A 527 9.81 -13.87 -14.41
N PRO A 528 9.05 -14.01 -15.51
CA PRO A 528 9.24 -15.09 -16.48
C PRO A 528 10.56 -14.99 -17.27
N HIS A 529 11.32 -13.90 -17.10
CA HIS A 529 12.52 -13.62 -17.86
C HIS A 529 13.69 -13.23 -16.93
N VAL A 530 14.66 -14.14 -16.79
CA VAL A 530 16.11 -13.89 -16.56
C VAL A 530 16.68 -13.94 -15.13
N ARG A 531 15.96 -14.29 -14.05
CA ARG A 531 16.64 -14.55 -12.74
C ARG A 531 16.13 -15.77 -11.99
N PRO A 532 17.01 -16.51 -11.29
CA PRO A 532 16.54 -17.47 -10.29
C PRO A 532 15.64 -16.72 -9.30
N SER A 533 14.50 -17.33 -8.93
CA SER A 533 13.60 -16.75 -7.95
C SER A 533 14.37 -16.36 -6.68
N GLU A 534 14.02 -15.25 -6.03
CA GLU A 534 14.70 -14.84 -4.79
C GLU A 534 14.63 -15.96 -3.72
N LEU A 535 13.55 -16.76 -3.70
CA LEU A 535 13.45 -17.96 -2.86
C LEU A 535 14.58 -18.97 -3.13
N ALA A 536 14.96 -19.17 -4.40
CA ALA A 536 16.03 -20.09 -4.78
C ALA A 536 17.39 -19.67 -4.20
N PHE A 537 17.64 -18.36 -4.06
CA PHE A 537 18.82 -17.88 -3.33
C PHE A 537 18.80 -18.38 -1.88
N PHE A 538 17.70 -18.18 -1.15
CA PHE A 538 17.62 -18.60 0.25
C PHE A 538 17.70 -20.12 0.41
N VAL A 539 17.11 -20.89 -0.51
CA VAL A 539 17.22 -22.36 -0.55
C VAL A 539 18.68 -22.77 -0.70
N GLN A 540 19.37 -22.29 -1.74
CA GLN A 540 20.76 -22.65 -2.03
C GLN A 540 21.70 -22.22 -0.89
N TYR A 541 21.51 -20.99 -0.39
CA TYR A 541 22.36 -20.44 0.66
C TYR A 541 22.17 -21.18 1.99
N SER A 542 20.95 -21.64 2.29
CA SER A 542 20.70 -22.45 3.49
C SER A 542 21.27 -23.86 3.38
N GLN A 543 21.19 -24.50 2.21
CA GLN A 543 21.80 -25.81 1.98
C GLN A 543 23.33 -25.76 2.09
N LEU A 544 23.93 -24.66 1.64
CA LEU A 544 25.37 -24.41 1.78
C LEU A 544 25.76 -24.15 3.25
N ALA A 545 24.96 -23.36 3.98
CA ALA A 545 25.21 -23.02 5.37
C ALA A 545 24.98 -24.18 6.34
N PHE A 546 24.00 -25.03 6.06
CA PHE A 546 23.58 -26.15 6.90
C PHE A 546 23.62 -27.46 6.10
N PRO A 547 24.82 -27.93 5.69
CA PRO A 547 24.94 -29.14 4.92
C PRO A 547 24.49 -30.34 5.75
N SER A 548 23.68 -31.22 5.15
CA SER A 548 23.32 -32.51 5.77
C SER A 548 24.58 -33.35 5.91
N LYS A 549 25.12 -33.43 7.14
CA LYS A 549 26.40 -34.11 7.41
C LYS A 549 26.36 -35.61 7.12
N ASP A 550 25.17 -36.19 7.04
CA ASP A 550 24.94 -37.55 6.56
C ASP A 550 23.78 -37.57 5.58
N ASN A 551 23.91 -38.29 4.46
CA ASN A 551 22.81 -38.56 3.51
C ASN A 551 21.64 -39.34 4.15
N SER A 552 21.69 -39.64 5.45
CA SER A 552 20.75 -40.52 6.13
C SER A 552 19.87 -39.86 7.20
N ARG A 553 20.13 -38.61 7.64
CA ARG A 553 19.28 -37.93 8.64
C ARG A 553 19.24 -36.41 8.44
N LEU A 554 18.22 -35.93 7.71
CA LEU A 554 17.82 -34.53 7.78
C LEU A 554 17.39 -34.19 9.22
N ALA A 555 17.58 -32.92 9.62
CA ALA A 555 17.08 -32.45 10.91
C ALA A 555 15.55 -32.62 10.98
N SER A 556 15.02 -32.93 12.17
CA SER A 556 13.56 -32.91 12.33
C SER A 556 13.08 -31.46 12.30
N ALA A 557 11.86 -31.23 11.79
CA ALA A 557 11.27 -29.89 11.80
C ALA A 557 11.15 -29.33 13.23
N GLN A 558 11.00 -30.21 14.23
CA GLN A 558 10.94 -29.83 15.64
C GLN A 558 12.29 -29.34 16.18
N ASP A 559 13.41 -29.94 15.75
CA ASP A 559 14.75 -29.49 16.14
C ASP A 559 15.04 -28.10 15.57
N LEU A 560 14.67 -27.86 14.31
CA LEU A 560 14.78 -26.55 13.67
C LEU A 560 13.90 -25.52 14.38
N LEU A 561 12.67 -25.88 14.76
CA LEU A 561 11.79 -25.01 15.55
C LEU A 561 12.42 -24.64 16.89
N GLN A 562 12.92 -25.61 17.66
CA GLN A 562 13.57 -25.34 18.95
C GLN A 562 14.79 -24.43 18.80
N GLN A 563 15.48 -24.49 17.66
CA GLN A 563 16.61 -23.62 17.37
C GLN A 563 16.16 -22.18 17.06
N VAL A 564 15.18 -21.99 16.18
CA VAL A 564 14.73 -20.64 15.78
C VAL A 564 13.85 -19.96 16.82
N GLN A 565 13.17 -20.71 17.69
CA GLN A 565 12.39 -20.16 18.81
C GLN A 565 13.25 -19.51 19.89
N ARG A 566 14.59 -19.64 19.80
CA ARG A 566 15.53 -18.85 20.62
C ARG A 566 15.68 -17.42 20.14
N CYS A 567 15.14 -17.08 18.96
CA CYS A 567 15.06 -15.75 18.37
C CYS A 567 13.59 -15.27 18.41
N PRO A 568 13.29 -14.01 18.04
CA PRO A 568 11.92 -13.50 18.02
C PRO A 568 10.99 -14.42 17.24
N TRP A 569 9.95 -14.92 17.91
CA TRP A 569 9.07 -15.93 17.34
C TRP A 569 7.67 -15.87 17.93
N ILE A 570 6.66 -16.03 17.07
CA ILE A 570 5.26 -16.16 17.48
C ILE A 570 4.74 -17.48 16.90
N PRO A 571 4.61 -18.55 17.72
CA PRO A 571 4.28 -19.89 17.23
C PRO A 571 3.00 -19.94 16.38
N SER A 572 1.94 -19.25 16.85
CA SER A 572 0.65 -19.18 16.17
C SER A 572 0.68 -18.54 14.78
N VAL A 573 1.75 -17.79 14.46
CA VAL A 573 1.91 -17.08 13.18
C VAL A 573 2.90 -17.81 12.26
N LEU A 574 4.00 -18.34 12.82
CA LEU A 574 5.17 -18.75 12.03
C LEU A 574 5.37 -20.26 11.93
N ASP A 575 4.94 -21.08 12.89
CA ASP A 575 5.29 -22.51 12.94
C ASP A 575 4.91 -23.25 11.63
N ALA A 576 3.63 -23.16 11.23
CA ALA A 576 3.14 -23.83 10.04
C ALA A 576 3.75 -23.28 8.74
N ARG A 577 4.14 -22.00 8.71
CA ARG A 577 4.77 -21.38 7.53
C ARG A 577 6.23 -21.81 7.40
N ALA A 578 6.95 -21.83 8.52
CA ALA A 578 8.36 -22.18 8.57
C ALA A 578 8.61 -23.66 8.29
N ARG A 579 7.79 -24.57 8.84
CA ARG A 579 7.89 -26.02 8.54
C ARG A 579 7.73 -26.30 7.05
N ARG A 580 6.69 -25.73 6.43
CA ARG A 580 6.45 -25.83 4.97
C ARG A 580 7.62 -25.27 4.17
N LEU A 581 8.16 -24.13 4.58
CA LEU A 581 9.34 -23.54 3.94
C LEU A 581 10.58 -24.43 4.07
N TRP A 582 10.90 -24.94 5.26
CA TRP A 582 12.10 -25.76 5.47
C TRP A 582 12.04 -27.09 4.72
N ALA A 583 10.86 -27.70 4.59
CA ALA A 583 10.65 -28.85 3.72
C ALA A 583 10.95 -28.48 2.25
N GLN A 584 10.47 -27.32 1.77
CA GLN A 584 10.78 -26.82 0.42
C GLN A 584 12.26 -26.50 0.22
N MET A 585 12.95 -26.03 1.26
CA MET A 585 14.39 -25.75 1.25
C MET A 585 15.24 -27.02 1.36
N GLY A 586 14.65 -28.18 1.67
CA GLY A 586 15.37 -29.43 1.90
C GLY A 586 16.14 -29.47 3.22
N LEU A 587 15.72 -28.67 4.21
CA LEU A 587 16.35 -28.64 5.55
C LEU A 587 15.78 -29.70 6.49
N CYS A 588 14.53 -30.11 6.27
CA CYS A 588 13.87 -31.20 7.02
C CYS A 588 13.02 -32.07 6.10
N MET A 589 12.66 -33.26 6.57
CA MET A 589 11.70 -34.11 5.86
C MET A 589 10.31 -33.44 5.88
N PRO A 590 9.52 -33.55 4.80
CA PRO A 590 8.14 -33.09 4.81
C PRO A 590 7.32 -33.97 5.76
N ASP A 591 6.63 -33.34 6.72
CA ASP A 591 5.63 -34.04 7.53
C ASP A 591 4.49 -34.50 6.59
N ILE A 592 4.09 -35.78 6.68
CA ILE A 592 3.07 -36.38 5.81
C ILE A 592 1.73 -35.61 5.86
N VAL A 593 1.49 -34.88 6.96
CA VAL A 593 0.28 -34.11 7.22
C VAL A 593 0.19 -32.83 6.38
N ASP A 594 1.32 -32.22 6.00
CA ASP A 594 1.35 -30.90 5.30
C ASP A 594 1.07 -31.00 3.78
N LEU A 595 1.03 -32.22 3.23
CA LEU A 595 0.79 -32.46 1.80
C LEU A 595 -0.66 -32.20 1.38
N TYR A 596 -1.62 -32.33 2.31
CA TYR A 596 -3.05 -32.18 1.99
C TYR A 596 -3.57 -30.75 2.10
N GLU A 597 -2.90 -29.86 2.84
CA GLU A 597 -3.28 -28.43 2.93
C GLU A 597 -2.65 -27.57 1.81
N SER A 598 -1.68 -28.11 1.06
CA SER A 598 -0.93 -27.34 0.06
C SER A 598 -1.67 -27.13 -1.28
N SER A 599 -2.86 -27.71 -1.50
CA SER A 599 -3.54 -27.64 -2.81
C SER A 599 -4.51 -26.47 -2.98
N SER A 600 -4.69 -25.59 -1.99
CA SER A 600 -5.64 -24.47 -2.09
C SER A 600 -5.03 -23.08 -1.89
N GLU A 601 -3.70 -22.95 -1.79
CA GLU A 601 -3.04 -21.67 -2.03
C GLU A 601 -3.08 -21.44 -3.55
N GLU A 602 -4.26 -21.08 -4.09
CA GLU A 602 -4.40 -20.60 -5.46
C GLU A 602 -3.33 -19.53 -5.68
N GLU A 603 -2.41 -19.81 -6.60
CA GLU A 603 -1.33 -18.91 -6.98
C GLU A 603 -1.99 -17.59 -7.41
N GLY A 604 -1.97 -16.61 -6.50
CA GLY A 604 -2.63 -15.33 -6.71
C GLY A 604 -2.10 -14.68 -7.99
N PRO A 605 -2.92 -13.85 -8.68
CA PRO A 605 -2.48 -13.21 -9.91
C PRO A 605 -1.13 -12.50 -9.71
N LEU A 606 -0.22 -12.65 -10.68
CA LEU A 606 1.07 -11.95 -10.73
C LEU A 606 0.82 -10.44 -10.61
N VAL A 607 1.16 -9.86 -9.45
CA VAL A 607 1.07 -8.41 -9.24
C VAL A 607 2.46 -7.80 -9.36
N ASP A 608 2.50 -6.70 -10.10
CA ASP A 608 3.68 -5.87 -10.29
C ASP A 608 4.18 -5.33 -8.93
N ASN A 609 5.46 -5.54 -8.62
CA ASN A 609 6.09 -5.10 -7.39
C ASN A 609 5.96 -3.57 -7.18
N GLU A 610 5.77 -2.80 -8.26
CA GLU A 610 5.55 -1.35 -8.20
C GLU A 610 4.30 -0.96 -7.40
N HIS A 611 3.30 -1.85 -7.28
CA HIS A 611 1.99 -1.54 -6.68
C HIS A 611 1.62 -2.43 -5.50
N ALA A 612 2.62 -3.07 -4.88
CA ALA A 612 2.44 -3.91 -3.70
C ALA A 612 1.74 -3.20 -2.52
N LEU A 613 1.87 -1.88 -2.42
CA LEU A 613 1.18 -1.06 -1.43
C LEU A 613 -0.34 -1.15 -1.58
N GLY A 614 -0.83 -1.15 -2.82
CA GLY A 614 -2.25 -1.27 -3.15
C GLY A 614 -2.87 -2.57 -2.66
N GLN A 615 -2.13 -3.68 -2.69
CA GLN A 615 -2.61 -4.96 -2.14
C GLN A 615 -2.79 -4.88 -0.61
N SER A 616 -1.85 -4.23 0.08
CA SER A 616 -1.92 -4.00 1.53
C SER A 616 -3.13 -3.16 1.91
N THR A 617 -3.27 -2.01 1.24
CA THR A 617 -4.37 -1.09 1.52
C THR A 617 -5.72 -1.70 1.13
N THR A 618 -5.77 -2.52 0.07
CA THR A 618 -6.97 -3.27 -0.31
C THR A 618 -7.39 -4.27 0.76
N ALA A 619 -6.48 -5.12 1.22
CA ALA A 619 -6.80 -6.12 2.23
C ALA A 619 -7.35 -5.50 3.53
N ARG A 620 -6.91 -4.28 3.87
CA ARG A 620 -7.29 -3.58 5.10
C ARG A 620 -8.55 -2.72 4.97
N PHE A 621 -8.64 -1.89 3.93
CA PHE A 621 -9.74 -0.93 3.77
C PHE A 621 -10.88 -1.45 2.90
N PHE A 622 -10.63 -2.46 2.05
CA PHE A 622 -11.56 -2.95 1.04
C PHE A 622 -11.70 -4.48 1.14
N PRO A 623 -12.26 -5.01 2.25
CA PRO A 623 -12.41 -6.44 2.39
C PRO A 623 -13.25 -6.99 1.24
N SER A 624 -12.68 -7.96 0.52
CA SER A 624 -13.45 -8.72 -0.47
C SER A 624 -14.67 -9.30 0.23
N MET A 625 -15.85 -8.94 -0.26
CA MET A 625 -17.05 -9.67 0.11
C MET A 625 -16.84 -11.08 -0.41
N LYS A 626 -16.57 -12.03 0.49
CA LYS A 626 -16.73 -13.45 0.16
C LYS A 626 -18.17 -13.57 -0.29
N ALA A 627 -18.39 -13.57 -1.61
CA ALA A 627 -19.66 -13.92 -2.20
C ALA A 627 -19.99 -15.27 -1.57
N GLY A 628 -20.98 -15.31 -0.69
CA GLY A 628 -21.28 -16.49 0.10
C GLY A 628 -21.27 -17.67 -0.85
N SER A 629 -20.32 -18.59 -0.62
CA SER A 629 -20.14 -19.78 -1.45
C SER A 629 -21.53 -20.29 -1.74
N LYS A 630 -21.95 -20.20 -3.02
CA LYS A 630 -23.21 -20.77 -3.46
C LYS A 630 -23.04 -22.24 -3.17
N LYS A 631 -23.55 -22.69 -2.01
CA LYS A 631 -23.66 -24.09 -1.67
C LYS A 631 -24.32 -24.71 -2.89
N SER A 632 -23.55 -25.49 -3.64
CA SER A 632 -24.09 -26.31 -4.70
C SER A 632 -25.23 -27.09 -4.07
N SER A 633 -26.44 -26.83 -4.56
CA SER A 633 -27.60 -27.61 -4.14
C SER A 633 -27.26 -29.09 -4.39
N PRO A 634 -27.46 -29.99 -3.42
CA PRO A 634 -27.29 -31.41 -3.69
C PRO A 634 -28.25 -31.78 -4.83
N ARG A 635 -27.70 -32.43 -5.86
CA ARG A 635 -28.49 -33.11 -6.90
C ARG A 635 -28.85 -34.50 -6.41
#